data_AF-A0A431NIF5-F1
#
_entry.id   AF-A0A431NIF5-F1
#
_cell.length_a   1.000
_cell.length_b   1.000
_cell.length_c   1.000
_cell.angle_alpha   90.00
_cell.angle_beta   90.00
_cell.angle_gamma   90.00
#
_symmetry.space_group_name_H-M   'P 1'
#
loop_
_entity.id
_entity.type
_entity.pdbx_description
1 polymer ?
#
loop_
_entity_poly.entity_id
_entity_poly.type
_entity_poly.pdbx_seq_one_letter_code
_entity_poly.pdbx_strand_id
1 'polypeptide(L)'
;MTSKPRFRQINTPDVSDADIERINNSMKVPTLVHPAAEAVMTARQQPVEAPRQHAGTLPPTQSARAGVPHKLTVRIPQSLNDTLKRDALDHRTYVRTIILCALQFAGYSVHAGDVLAPEAAARLRLAILSRRKCVEPSSMLLGAPSPQQKLSIDVPPSLEEALKRDALKRDTNGKRISVRTIILLALRVFGYPIADADLAPGAGGNC
;
A
#
# COMPACT_ATOMS: atom_id res chain seq x y z
N MET A 1 -26.91 20.81 -36.77
CA MET A 1 -27.61 20.53 -35.49
C MET A 1 -27.49 19.04 -35.20
N THR A 2 -26.53 18.63 -34.36
CA THR A 2 -26.27 17.22 -34.04
C THR A 2 -26.97 16.83 -32.74
N SER A 3 -28.03 16.03 -32.85
CA SER A 3 -28.81 15.49 -31.73
C SER A 3 -27.96 14.56 -30.87
N LYS A 4 -27.96 14.76 -29.53
CA LYS A 4 -27.24 13.90 -28.58
C LYS A 4 -28.00 12.56 -28.42
N PRO A 5 -27.32 11.41 -28.38
CA PRO A 5 -27.98 10.11 -28.19
C PRO A 5 -28.60 10.03 -26.79
N ARG A 6 -29.85 9.59 -26.71
CA ARG A 6 -30.62 9.42 -25.48
C ARG A 6 -30.43 7.99 -24.96
N PHE A 7 -29.65 7.83 -23.89
CA PHE A 7 -29.48 6.55 -23.20
C PHE A 7 -30.78 6.14 -22.51
N ARG A 8 -31.17 4.86 -22.62
CA ARG A 8 -32.28 4.29 -21.84
C ARG A 8 -31.76 3.93 -20.44
N GLN A 9 -32.50 4.32 -19.41
CA GLN A 9 -32.23 3.87 -18.04
C GLN A 9 -32.42 2.35 -17.96
N ILE A 10 -31.40 1.67 -17.47
CA ILE A 10 -31.47 0.25 -17.12
C ILE A 10 -32.09 0.21 -15.73
N ASN A 11 -33.35 -0.21 -15.64
CA ASN A 11 -33.99 -0.46 -14.35
C ASN A 11 -33.20 -1.57 -13.64
N THR A 12 -32.54 -1.23 -12.54
CA THR A 12 -32.13 -2.23 -11.56
C THR A 12 -33.40 -2.76 -10.89
N PRO A 13 -33.67 -4.07 -10.92
CA PRO A 13 -34.76 -4.61 -10.12
C PRO A 13 -34.46 -4.30 -8.64
N ASP A 14 -35.46 -3.82 -7.90
CA ASP A 14 -35.38 -3.68 -6.45
C ASP A 14 -35.31 -5.09 -5.86
N VAL A 15 -34.09 -5.57 -5.63
CA VAL A 15 -33.84 -6.83 -4.93
C VAL A 15 -33.82 -6.50 -3.44
N SER A 16 -34.79 -7.02 -2.71
CA SER A 16 -34.85 -6.84 -1.25
C SER A 16 -33.81 -7.70 -0.56
N ASP A 17 -33.28 -7.24 0.58
CA ASP A 17 -32.32 -8.01 1.38
C ASP A 17 -32.87 -9.38 1.81
N ALA A 18 -34.20 -9.50 1.95
CA ALA A 18 -34.88 -10.75 2.26
C ALA A 18 -34.81 -11.78 1.12
N ASP A 19 -34.79 -11.35 -0.15
CA ASP A 19 -34.63 -12.25 -1.29
C ASP A 19 -33.19 -12.78 -1.38
N ILE A 20 -32.22 -11.94 -1.03
CA ILE A 20 -30.81 -12.31 -0.96
C ILE A 20 -30.61 -13.37 0.14
N GLU A 21 -31.25 -13.21 1.29
CA GLU A 21 -31.17 -14.16 2.41
C GLU A 21 -31.77 -15.54 2.06
N ARG A 22 -32.89 -15.57 1.32
CA ARG A 22 -33.49 -16.82 0.83
C ARG A 22 -32.57 -17.58 -0.11
N ILE A 23 -31.93 -16.90 -1.05
CA ILE A 23 -30.97 -17.51 -1.99
C ILE A 23 -29.75 -18.05 -1.23
N ASN A 24 -29.28 -17.30 -0.24
CA ASN A 24 -28.12 -17.67 0.58
C ASN A 24 -28.38 -18.97 1.37
N ASN A 25 -29.55 -19.08 1.99
CA ASN A 25 -29.98 -20.30 2.70
C ASN A 25 -30.12 -21.51 1.76
N SER A 26 -30.53 -21.29 0.51
CA SER A 26 -30.60 -22.32 -0.53
C SER A 26 -29.20 -22.83 -0.94
N MET A 27 -28.20 -21.94 -1.00
CA MET A 27 -26.87 -22.29 -1.50
C MET A 27 -25.92 -22.87 -0.44
N LYS A 28 -26.37 -23.05 0.81
CA LYS A 28 -25.57 -23.60 1.93
C LYS A 28 -24.18 -22.95 2.04
N VAL A 29 -24.07 -21.66 1.71
CA VAL A 29 -22.83 -20.91 1.86
C VAL A 29 -22.65 -20.62 3.35
N PRO A 30 -21.53 -20.97 3.99
CA PRO A 30 -21.31 -20.66 5.40
C PRO A 30 -21.23 -19.14 5.58
N THR A 31 -22.28 -18.52 6.11
CA THR A 31 -22.27 -17.10 6.47
C THR A 31 -21.71 -16.93 7.88
N LEU A 32 -20.69 -16.08 8.03
CA LEU A 32 -20.01 -15.77 9.29
C LEU A 32 -20.82 -14.90 10.26
N VAL A 33 -22.08 -14.59 9.96
CA VAL A 33 -22.90 -13.71 10.79
C VAL A 33 -24.33 -14.26 10.85
N HIS A 34 -24.61 -15.05 11.88
CA HIS A 34 -25.97 -15.19 12.39
C HIS A 34 -26.11 -14.19 13.55
N PRO A 35 -26.87 -13.08 13.40
CA PRO A 35 -27.37 -12.36 14.56
C PRO A 35 -28.47 -13.21 15.20
N ALA A 36 -28.09 -14.18 16.01
CA ALA A 36 -29.01 -14.80 16.95
C ALA A 36 -29.27 -13.79 18.08
N ALA A 37 -30.36 -13.02 17.99
CA ALA A 37 -31.03 -12.45 19.16
C ALA A 37 -32.33 -11.73 18.80
N GLU A 38 -33.38 -12.47 18.44
CA GLU A 38 -34.74 -12.07 18.83
C GLU A 38 -35.55 -13.33 19.18
N ALA A 39 -35.77 -13.54 20.48
CA ALA A 39 -37.01 -14.04 21.09
C ALA A 39 -36.74 -14.66 22.48
N VAL A 40 -36.80 -13.87 23.56
CA VAL A 40 -37.55 -14.22 24.79
C VAL A 40 -37.98 -12.92 25.47
N MET A 41 -39.29 -12.68 25.50
CA MET A 41 -39.94 -11.65 26.29
C MET A 41 -39.97 -12.00 27.80
N THR A 42 -40.11 -10.96 28.63
CA THR A 42 -40.70 -10.93 30.00
C THR A 42 -39.96 -11.55 31.18
N ALA A 43 -39.34 -10.72 32.04
CA ALA A 43 -39.57 -10.68 33.51
C ALA A 43 -38.71 -9.62 34.25
N ARG A 44 -39.39 -8.59 34.78
CA ARG A 44 -39.23 -7.87 36.08
C ARG A 44 -37.96 -8.04 36.97
N GLN A 45 -37.45 -6.88 37.43
CA GLN A 45 -36.87 -6.50 38.76
C GLN A 45 -35.42 -5.94 38.79
N GLN A 46 -35.30 -4.72 39.32
CA GLN A 46 -34.09 -3.98 39.77
C GLN A 46 -33.62 -4.46 41.18
N PRO A 47 -32.74 -3.75 41.94
CA PRO A 47 -31.30 -3.46 41.76
C PRO A 47 -30.46 -3.77 43.05
N VAL A 48 -29.16 -4.12 43.00
CA VAL A 48 -28.23 -3.97 44.15
C VAL A 48 -26.77 -3.73 43.69
N GLU A 49 -26.08 -2.88 44.44
CA GLU A 49 -24.74 -2.27 44.31
C GLU A 49 -23.49 -3.19 44.22
N ALA A 50 -22.40 -2.58 43.71
CA ALA A 50 -20.99 -3.03 43.58
C ALA A 50 -20.26 -3.18 44.96
N PRO A 51 -18.93 -3.52 45.13
CA PRO A 51 -17.80 -3.44 44.15
C PRO A 51 -16.59 -4.45 44.30
N ARG A 52 -15.59 -4.26 43.40
CA ARG A 52 -14.15 -4.68 43.40
C ARG A 52 -13.81 -6.10 42.91
N GLN A 53 -12.70 -6.42 42.22
CA GLN A 53 -11.63 -5.76 41.44
C GLN A 53 -10.73 -6.89 40.89
N HIS A 54 -10.14 -6.71 39.68
CA HIS A 54 -8.92 -7.36 39.15
C HIS A 54 -8.99 -8.88 38.82
N ALA A 55 -8.34 -9.43 37.80
CA ALA A 55 -7.52 -8.95 36.71
C ALA A 55 -7.54 -10.04 35.61
N GLY A 56 -7.63 -9.63 34.36
CA GLY A 56 -7.64 -10.54 33.22
C GLY A 56 -7.80 -9.79 31.91
N THR A 57 -7.13 -8.64 31.78
CA THR A 57 -7.05 -7.90 30.53
C THR A 57 -6.17 -8.71 29.59
N LEU A 58 -6.76 -9.65 28.86
CA LEU A 58 -6.20 -10.10 27.59
C LEU A 58 -5.89 -8.83 26.78
N PRO A 59 -4.68 -8.67 26.23
CA PRO A 59 -4.39 -7.51 25.41
C PRO A 59 -5.44 -7.49 24.30
N PRO A 60 -6.07 -6.34 24.00
CA PRO A 60 -6.81 -6.26 22.76
C PRO A 60 -5.78 -6.58 21.69
N THR A 61 -5.91 -7.74 21.06
CA THR A 61 -5.36 -7.97 19.73
C THR A 61 -5.84 -6.77 18.95
N GLN A 62 -4.93 -5.82 18.78
CA GLN A 62 -5.10 -4.67 17.90
C GLN A 62 -5.25 -5.32 16.54
N SER A 63 -6.49 -5.71 16.22
CA SER A 63 -6.97 -5.74 14.87
C SER A 63 -6.71 -4.33 14.40
N ALA A 64 -5.54 -4.15 13.79
CA ALA A 64 -5.06 -2.89 13.28
C ALA A 64 -6.20 -2.42 12.39
N ARG A 65 -6.96 -1.43 12.88
CA ARG A 65 -7.93 -0.72 12.07
C ARG A 65 -7.17 -0.43 10.79
N ALA A 66 -7.64 -1.00 9.68
CA ALA A 66 -7.18 -0.68 8.36
C ALA A 66 -7.46 0.81 8.18
N GLY A 67 -6.53 1.64 8.65
CA GLY A 67 -6.60 3.07 8.54
C GLY A 67 -6.67 3.39 7.07
N VAL A 68 -7.51 4.36 6.71
CA VAL A 68 -7.63 4.80 5.33
C VAL A 68 -6.21 5.05 4.79
N PRO A 69 -5.83 4.39 3.68
CA PRO A 69 -4.49 4.54 3.15
C PRO A 69 -4.24 6.02 2.81
N HIS A 70 -3.06 6.50 3.15
CA HIS A 70 -2.65 7.87 2.87
C HIS A 70 -1.94 7.95 1.52
N LYS A 71 -2.25 8.99 0.74
CA LYS A 71 -1.66 9.18 -0.59
C LYS A 71 -0.31 9.90 -0.47
N LEU A 72 0.78 9.14 -0.53
CA LEU A 72 2.14 9.67 -0.58
C LEU A 72 2.53 9.99 -2.03
N THR A 73 2.87 11.25 -2.31
CA THR A 73 3.32 11.67 -3.65
C THR A 73 4.80 12.03 -3.62
N VAL A 74 5.59 11.37 -4.46
CA VAL A 74 7.03 11.58 -4.60
C VAL A 74 7.43 11.81 -6.05
N ARG A 75 8.52 12.55 -6.27
CA ARG A 75 9.11 12.70 -7.62
C ARG A 75 10.11 11.59 -7.86
N ILE A 76 9.99 10.88 -8.97
CA ILE A 76 10.92 9.81 -9.35
C ILE A 76 11.42 10.00 -10.78
N PRO A 77 12.62 9.49 -11.13
CA PRO A 77 13.09 9.44 -12.50
C PRO A 77 12.10 8.76 -13.44
N GLN A 78 11.93 9.30 -14.64
CA GLN A 78 10.97 8.75 -15.60
C GLN A 78 11.29 7.31 -15.98
N SER A 79 12.56 7.05 -16.31
CA SER A 79 13.11 5.72 -16.61
C SER A 79 12.83 4.70 -15.50
N LEU A 80 12.92 5.11 -14.25
CA LEU A 80 12.61 4.26 -13.09
C LEU A 80 11.13 3.90 -13.05
N ASN A 81 10.23 4.87 -13.25
CA ASN A 81 8.79 4.58 -13.25
C ASN A 81 8.40 3.63 -14.38
N ASP A 82 8.98 3.81 -15.57
CA ASP A 82 8.66 2.96 -16.72
C ASP A 82 9.14 1.52 -16.46
N THR A 83 10.30 1.36 -15.82
CA THR A 83 10.79 0.06 -15.36
C THR A 83 9.88 -0.54 -14.30
N LEU A 84 9.46 0.24 -13.29
CA LEU A 84 8.54 -0.22 -12.25
C LEU A 84 7.19 -0.67 -12.83
N LYS A 85 6.65 0.07 -13.80
CA LYS A 85 5.40 -0.30 -14.50
C LYS A 85 5.55 -1.58 -15.29
N ARG A 86 6.65 -1.74 -16.01
CA ARG A 86 6.95 -2.99 -16.74
C ARG A 86 7.03 -4.18 -15.79
N ASP A 87 7.75 -4.03 -14.69
CA ASP A 87 7.88 -5.09 -13.69
C ASP A 87 6.53 -5.39 -13.01
N ALA A 88 5.73 -4.36 -12.75
CA ALA A 88 4.38 -4.53 -12.22
C ALA A 88 3.51 -5.36 -13.19
N LEU A 89 3.58 -5.09 -14.50
CA LEU A 89 2.88 -5.85 -15.52
C LEU A 89 3.40 -7.30 -15.62
N ASP A 90 4.72 -7.49 -15.72
CA ASP A 90 5.36 -8.80 -15.84
C ASP A 90 4.99 -9.74 -14.70
N HIS A 91 4.91 -9.19 -13.48
CA HIS A 91 4.64 -9.94 -12.26
C HIS A 91 3.18 -9.88 -11.81
N ARG A 92 2.27 -9.33 -12.64
CA ARG A 92 0.84 -9.18 -12.35
C ARG A 92 0.57 -8.54 -10.99
N THR A 93 1.31 -7.49 -10.68
CA THR A 93 1.25 -6.74 -9.43
C THR A 93 1.11 -5.24 -9.70
N TYR A 94 1.19 -4.42 -8.66
CA TYR A 94 1.13 -2.97 -8.74
C TYR A 94 2.48 -2.34 -8.40
N VAL A 95 2.75 -1.16 -8.98
CA VAL A 95 3.94 -0.35 -8.64
C VAL A 95 3.99 -0.05 -7.15
N ARG A 96 2.84 0.24 -6.53
CA ARG A 96 2.69 0.39 -5.07
C ARG A 96 3.28 -0.80 -4.33
N THR A 97 2.86 -2.01 -4.67
CA THR A 97 3.29 -3.25 -4.00
C THR A 97 4.80 -3.45 -4.14
N ILE A 98 5.37 -3.19 -5.31
CA ILE A 98 6.83 -3.27 -5.52
C ILE A 98 7.58 -2.30 -4.60
N ILE A 99 7.11 -1.05 -4.50
CA ILE A 99 7.73 -0.03 -3.62
C ILE A 99 7.60 -0.44 -2.15
N LEU A 100 6.43 -0.95 -1.75
CA LEU A 100 6.20 -1.44 -0.40
C LEU A 100 7.10 -2.64 -0.05
N CYS A 101 7.30 -3.58 -0.99
CA CYS A 101 8.27 -4.66 -0.84
C CYS A 101 9.70 -4.13 -0.70
N ALA A 102 10.08 -3.11 -1.48
CA ALA A 102 11.40 -2.49 -1.38
C ALA A 102 11.62 -1.80 -0.02
N LEU A 103 10.59 -1.09 0.49
CA LEU A 103 10.62 -0.48 1.82
C LEU A 103 10.68 -1.54 2.92
N GLN A 104 9.90 -2.62 2.82
CA GLN A 104 9.96 -3.74 3.75
C GLN A 104 11.36 -4.37 3.77
N PHE A 105 11.97 -4.54 2.58
CA PHE A 105 13.33 -5.05 2.45
C PHE A 105 14.38 -4.11 3.08
N ALA A 106 14.14 -2.80 3.05
CA ALA A 106 14.97 -1.80 3.73
C ALA A 106 14.73 -1.74 5.26
N GLY A 107 13.84 -2.57 5.81
CA GLY A 107 13.57 -2.68 7.25
C GLY A 107 12.37 -1.88 7.74
N TYR A 108 11.57 -1.28 6.86
CA TYR A 108 10.33 -0.62 7.26
C TYR A 108 9.22 -1.62 7.56
N SER A 109 8.43 -1.35 8.60
CA SER A 109 7.26 -2.17 8.93
C SER A 109 6.13 -1.90 7.93
N VAL A 110 5.75 -2.93 7.17
CA VAL A 110 4.66 -2.90 6.21
C VAL A 110 3.73 -4.07 6.49
N HIS A 111 2.42 -3.85 6.40
CA HIS A 111 1.43 -4.89 6.63
C HIS A 111 1.55 -6.03 5.62
N ALA A 112 1.46 -7.28 6.07
CA ALA A 112 1.66 -8.46 5.22
C ALA A 112 0.70 -8.54 4.02
N GLY A 113 -0.51 -7.99 4.17
CA GLY A 113 -1.50 -7.92 3.08
C GLY A 113 -1.20 -6.90 1.98
N ASP A 114 -0.28 -5.97 2.21
CA ASP A 114 0.09 -4.94 1.22
C ASP A 114 1.33 -5.31 0.39
N VAL A 115 2.04 -6.38 0.78
CA VAL A 115 3.28 -6.84 0.16
C VAL A 115 3.07 -8.18 -0.53
N LEU A 116 3.93 -8.48 -1.50
CA LEU A 116 3.97 -9.81 -2.10
C LEU A 116 4.37 -10.85 -1.05
N ALA A 117 3.87 -12.07 -1.24
CA ALA A 117 4.38 -13.23 -0.51
C ALA A 117 5.92 -13.31 -0.62
N PRO A 118 6.64 -13.75 0.43
CA PRO A 118 8.09 -13.67 0.49
C PRO A 118 8.78 -14.36 -0.70
N GLU A 119 8.26 -15.50 -1.15
CA GLU A 119 8.75 -16.20 -2.34
C GLU A 119 8.55 -15.39 -3.63
N ALA A 120 7.40 -14.75 -3.79
CA ALA A 120 7.11 -13.90 -4.95
C ALA A 120 7.99 -12.65 -4.96
N ALA A 121 8.23 -12.03 -3.79
CA ALA A 121 9.15 -10.91 -3.63
C ALA A 121 10.60 -11.32 -3.96
N ALA A 122 11.03 -12.51 -3.51
CA ALA A 122 12.35 -13.04 -3.84
C ALA A 122 12.52 -13.31 -5.35
N ARG A 123 11.49 -13.87 -6.01
CA ARG A 123 11.48 -14.07 -7.47
C ARG A 123 11.55 -12.76 -8.24
N LEU A 124 10.76 -11.77 -7.85
CA LEU A 124 10.79 -10.42 -8.44
C LEU A 124 12.20 -9.83 -8.33
N ARG A 125 12.79 -9.87 -7.13
CA ARG A 125 14.15 -9.36 -6.89
C ARG A 125 15.18 -10.08 -7.75
N LEU A 126 15.11 -11.41 -7.82
CA LEU A 126 16.02 -12.19 -8.65
C LEU A 126 15.87 -11.85 -10.14
N ALA A 127 14.64 -11.64 -10.63
CA ALA A 127 14.39 -11.19 -12.00
C ALA A 127 14.98 -9.80 -12.28
N ILE A 128 14.79 -8.84 -11.36
CA ILE A 128 15.38 -7.49 -11.45
C ILE A 128 16.91 -7.54 -11.51
N LEU A 129 17.53 -8.30 -10.60
CA LEU A 129 18.98 -8.45 -10.53
C LEU A 129 19.55 -9.18 -11.76
N SER A 130 18.82 -10.14 -12.31
CA SER A 130 19.23 -10.86 -13.53
C SER A 130 19.23 -9.96 -14.76
N ARG A 131 18.24 -9.06 -14.88
CA ARG A 131 18.19 -8.07 -15.96
C ARG A 131 19.36 -7.08 -15.92
N ARG A 132 19.84 -6.69 -14.74
CA ARG A 132 21.03 -5.83 -14.60
C ARG A 132 22.28 -6.45 -15.19
N LYS A 133 22.47 -7.77 -15.07
CA LYS A 133 23.66 -8.45 -15.62
C LYS A 133 23.69 -8.46 -17.15
N CYS A 134 22.54 -8.30 -17.80
CA CYS A 134 22.43 -8.33 -19.26
C CYS A 134 22.53 -6.94 -19.90
N VAL A 135 22.46 -5.87 -19.11
CA VAL A 135 22.66 -4.49 -19.57
C VAL A 135 24.10 -4.13 -19.27
N GLU A 136 24.99 -4.34 -20.25
CA GLU A 136 26.32 -3.72 -20.25
C GLU A 136 26.19 -2.24 -19.87
N PRO A 137 27.04 -1.71 -18.98
CA PRO A 137 27.00 -0.31 -18.60
C PRO A 137 27.44 0.49 -19.82
N SER A 138 26.50 0.85 -20.68
CA SER A 138 26.74 1.84 -21.74
C SER A 138 27.17 3.12 -21.03
N SER A 139 28.49 3.32 -21.04
CA SER A 139 29.21 4.48 -20.53
C SER A 139 28.94 5.67 -21.45
N MET A 140 27.71 6.14 -21.52
CA MET A 140 27.38 7.38 -22.21
C MET A 140 26.30 8.14 -21.44
N LEU A 141 26.79 8.96 -20.52
CA LEU A 141 26.29 10.27 -20.07
C LEU A 141 26.36 10.41 -18.55
N LEU A 142 27.57 10.73 -18.10
CA LEU A 142 27.77 11.47 -16.87
C LEU A 142 27.12 12.87 -17.08
N GLY A 143 26.09 13.21 -16.30
CA GLY A 143 25.89 14.63 -15.95
C GLY A 143 24.48 15.22 -15.90
N ALA A 144 23.42 14.55 -16.36
CA ALA A 144 22.08 15.14 -16.28
C ALA A 144 21.14 14.33 -15.38
N PRO A 145 20.43 14.95 -14.40
CA PRO A 145 19.37 14.27 -13.68
C PRO A 145 18.29 13.86 -14.68
N SER A 146 17.77 12.64 -14.54
CA SER A 146 16.71 12.15 -15.42
C SER A 146 15.46 13.03 -15.28
N PRO A 147 14.64 13.19 -16.34
CA PRO A 147 13.36 13.89 -16.23
C PRO A 147 12.55 13.27 -15.10
N GLN A 148 12.05 14.13 -14.20
CA GLN A 148 11.35 13.70 -12.99
C GLN A 148 9.85 13.72 -13.22
N GLN A 149 9.14 12.72 -12.70
CA GLN A 149 7.68 12.67 -12.72
C GLN A 149 7.10 12.40 -11.34
N LYS A 150 5.87 12.87 -11.10
CA LYS A 150 5.15 12.61 -9.85
C LYS A 150 4.60 11.19 -9.86
N LEU A 151 4.90 10.43 -8.82
CA LEU A 151 4.30 9.14 -8.52
C LEU A 151 3.54 9.28 -7.21
N SER A 152 2.25 8.94 -7.23
CA SER A 152 1.43 8.82 -6.03
C SER A 152 1.23 7.35 -5.70
N ILE A 153 1.49 6.99 -4.44
CA ILE A 153 1.26 5.66 -3.91
C ILE A 153 0.47 5.75 -2.61
N ASP A 154 -0.41 4.79 -2.41
CA ASP A 154 -1.15 4.64 -1.17
C ASP A 154 -0.28 3.94 -0.14
N VAL A 155 -0.09 4.51 1.04
CA VAL A 155 0.74 3.95 2.11
C VAL A 155 -0.03 3.90 3.43
N PRO A 156 0.24 2.91 4.28
CA PRO A 156 -0.29 2.91 5.64
C PRO A 156 0.16 4.17 6.41
N PRO A 157 -0.67 4.75 7.28
CA PRO A 157 -0.32 5.96 8.04
C PRO A 157 0.92 5.77 8.90
N SER A 158 1.07 4.59 9.52
CA SER A 158 2.26 4.24 10.32
C SER A 158 3.56 4.27 9.51
N LEU A 159 3.50 3.84 8.25
CA LEU A 159 4.63 3.87 7.33
C LEU A 159 4.93 5.31 6.90
N GLU A 160 3.90 6.10 6.60
CA GLU A 160 4.08 7.52 6.24
C GLU A 160 4.76 8.31 7.37
N GLU A 161 4.32 8.11 8.61
CA GLU A 161 4.92 8.74 9.79
C GLU A 161 6.36 8.27 10.02
N ALA A 162 6.66 6.98 9.82
CA ALA A 162 8.02 6.47 9.90
C ALA A 162 8.94 7.12 8.86
N LEU A 163 8.48 7.22 7.60
CA LEU A 163 9.20 7.88 6.52
C LEU A 163 9.41 9.38 6.80
N LYS A 164 8.39 10.08 7.32
CA LYS A 164 8.51 11.50 7.70
C LYS A 164 9.51 11.69 8.83
N ARG A 165 9.50 10.84 9.86
CA ARG A 165 10.46 10.90 10.97
C ARG A 165 11.89 10.67 10.48
N ASP A 166 12.10 9.69 9.61
CA ASP A 166 13.42 9.43 9.04
C ASP A 166 13.88 10.54 8.09
N ALA A 167 12.96 11.19 7.38
CA ALA A 167 13.27 12.36 6.55
C ALA A 167 13.69 13.60 7.37
N LEU A 168 13.55 13.59 8.70
CA LEU A 168 14.13 14.63 9.55
C LEU A 168 15.60 14.36 9.89
N LYS A 169 16.10 13.14 9.66
CA LYS A 169 17.49 12.78 9.89
C LYS A 169 18.40 13.47 8.86
N ARG A 170 19.64 13.71 9.28
CA ARG A 170 20.70 14.22 8.41
C ARG A 170 21.49 13.04 7.84
N ASP A 171 21.89 13.16 6.58
CA ASP A 171 22.82 12.24 5.93
C ASP A 171 24.24 12.43 6.50
N THR A 172 25.18 11.61 6.02
CA THR A 172 26.61 11.70 6.38
C THR A 172 27.25 13.04 6.01
N ASN A 173 26.62 13.83 5.13
CA ASN A 173 27.06 15.15 4.71
C ASN A 173 26.34 16.28 5.48
N GLY A 174 25.58 15.95 6.53
CA GLY A 174 24.83 16.90 7.35
C GLY A 174 23.58 17.48 6.68
N LYS A 175 23.15 16.97 5.52
CA LYS A 175 21.96 17.41 4.76
C LYS A 175 20.73 16.61 5.17
N ARG A 176 19.56 17.25 5.22
CA ARG A 176 18.29 16.55 5.53
C ARG A 176 17.94 15.54 4.44
N ILE A 177 17.61 14.32 4.83
CA ILE A 177 17.18 13.26 3.92
C ILE A 177 15.71 13.52 3.54
N SER A 178 15.34 13.40 2.27
CA SER A 178 13.93 13.51 1.87
C SER A 178 13.24 12.14 1.85
N VAL A 179 11.90 12.10 1.99
CA VAL A 179 11.12 10.86 1.81
C VAL A 179 11.37 10.25 0.43
N ARG A 180 11.51 11.09 -0.60
CA ARG A 180 11.92 10.67 -1.95
C ARG A 180 13.25 9.92 -1.91
N THR A 181 14.25 10.47 -1.23
CA THR A 181 15.58 9.84 -1.12
C THR A 181 15.48 8.48 -0.43
N ILE A 182 14.68 8.36 0.64
CA ILE A 182 14.47 7.09 1.35
C ILE A 182 13.88 6.04 0.39
N ILE A 183 12.83 6.39 -0.36
CA ILE A 183 12.19 5.47 -1.32
C ILE A 183 13.16 5.07 -2.43
N LEU A 184 13.91 6.02 -3.00
CA LEU A 184 14.89 5.73 -4.04
C LEU A 184 16.04 4.85 -3.51
N LEU A 185 16.51 5.07 -2.28
CA LEU A 185 17.50 4.20 -1.66
C LEU A 185 16.95 2.78 -1.45
N ALA A 186 15.72 2.66 -0.96
CA ALA A 186 15.07 1.35 -0.79
C ALA A 186 14.97 0.60 -2.14
N LEU A 187 14.54 1.28 -3.20
CA LEU A 187 14.50 0.71 -4.55
C LEU A 187 15.88 0.33 -5.08
N ARG A 188 16.92 1.13 -4.80
CA ARG A 188 18.30 0.83 -5.19
C ARG A 188 18.79 -0.44 -4.49
N VAL A 189 18.55 -0.57 -3.20
CA VAL A 189 18.87 -1.76 -2.40
C VAL A 189 18.10 -3.00 -2.90
N PHE A 190 16.85 -2.79 -3.33
CA PHE A 190 16.03 -3.85 -3.92
C PHE A 190 16.56 -4.33 -5.28
N GLY A 191 17.28 -3.48 -6.01
CA GLY A 191 17.98 -3.84 -7.25
C GLY A 191 17.75 -2.89 -8.42
N TYR A 192 16.96 -1.83 -8.27
CA TYR A 192 16.67 -0.89 -9.37
C TYR A 192 17.88 0.01 -9.69
N PRO A 193 18.22 0.22 -10.98
CA PRO A 193 19.30 1.12 -11.38
C PRO A 193 18.88 2.57 -11.13
N ILE A 194 19.49 3.19 -10.11
CA ILE A 194 19.24 4.59 -9.73
C ILE A 194 20.60 5.28 -9.69
N ALA A 195 20.74 6.36 -10.45
CA ALA A 195 21.98 7.13 -10.52
C ALA A 195 22.18 7.95 -9.24
N ASP A 196 23.44 8.20 -8.87
CA ASP A 196 23.75 9.04 -7.70
C ASP A 196 23.27 10.49 -7.88
N ALA A 197 23.25 10.98 -9.14
CA ALA A 197 22.69 12.28 -9.48
C ALA A 197 21.18 12.38 -9.14
N ASP A 198 20.42 11.29 -9.27
CA ASP A 198 19.01 11.28 -8.92
C ASP A 198 18.77 11.24 -7.41
N LEU A 199 19.76 10.82 -6.61
CA LEU A 199 19.70 10.81 -5.14
C LEU A 199 20.07 12.16 -4.52
N ALA A 200 20.70 13.05 -5.29
CA ALA A 200 21.14 14.34 -4.81
C ALA A 200 19.95 15.20 -4.31
N PRO A 201 20.10 15.92 -3.19
CA PRO A 201 19.09 16.87 -2.75
C PRO A 201 18.89 17.95 -3.81
N GLY A 202 17.65 18.19 -4.21
CA GLY A 202 17.30 19.12 -5.29
C GLY A 202 17.18 18.51 -6.69
N ALA A 203 17.57 17.24 -6.90
CA ALA A 203 17.40 16.54 -8.19
C ALA A 203 15.93 16.40 -8.65
N GLY A 204 14.98 16.68 -7.74
CA GLY A 204 13.54 16.75 -8.02
C GLY A 204 13.04 18.12 -8.46
N GLY A 205 13.88 19.15 -8.48
CA GLY A 205 13.52 20.56 -8.64
C GLY A 205 12.90 21.14 -7.37
N ASN A 206 13.47 22.24 -6.86
CA ASN A 206 12.75 23.13 -5.95
C ASN A 206 11.59 23.72 -6.76
N CYS A 207 10.37 23.57 -6.24
CA CYS A 207 9.28 24.46 -6.58
C CYS A 207 9.12 25.39 -5.39
#